data_AF-A0AAP8MX11-F1
#
_entry.id   AF-A0AAP8MX11-F1
#
_cell.length_a   1.000
_cell.length_b   1.000
_cell.length_c   1.000
_cell.angle_alpha   90.00
_cell.angle_beta   90.00
_cell.angle_gamma   90.00
#
_symmetry.space_group_name_H-M   'P 1'
#
loop_
_entity.id
_entity.type
_entity.pdbx_description
1 polymer ?
#
loop_
_entity_poly.entity_id
_entity_poly.type
_entity_poly.pdbx_seq_one_letter_code
_entity_poly.pdbx_strand_id
1 'polypeptide(L)'
;MSNKEKISALMDGESVDLGLISEVENEKDAQQTWQNYHLIGDVMRGDAPDNPNWDIASRVALALEDEPTHSNKVQPMLEEQPAPTTAKKGLPQWLTQFGQVAVAACVSFAVILGVQQYGGSVDGQPSQVAETLPVLQTIPMAGSVEPVSLTRDSMRAKTDANKVSPQDEQIAEQRRRINTVLQDYELQLRLNHSETNSDVETEVK
;
A
#
# COMPACT_ATOMS: atom_id res chain seq x y z
N MET A 1 6.05 -29.33 27.48
CA MET A 1 6.37 -29.82 26.12
C MET A 1 6.01 -28.78 25.05
N SER A 2 4.77 -28.28 24.98
CA SER A 2 4.35 -27.31 23.94
C SER A 2 5.08 -25.96 23.98
N ASN A 3 5.59 -25.52 25.13
CA ASN A 3 6.23 -24.20 25.24
C ASN A 3 7.56 -24.12 24.46
N LYS A 4 8.40 -25.16 24.56
CA LYS A 4 9.71 -25.21 23.87
C LYS A 4 9.59 -25.18 22.33
N GLU A 5 8.56 -25.83 21.80
CA GLU A 5 8.25 -25.81 20.37
C GLU A 5 7.86 -24.41 19.91
N LYS A 6 7.02 -23.72 20.67
CA LYS A 6 6.65 -22.31 20.39
C LYS A 6 7.87 -21.38 20.46
N ILE A 7 8.76 -21.59 21.42
CA ILE A 7 10.02 -20.85 21.55
C ILE A 7 10.93 -21.09 20.32
N SER A 8 11.00 -22.33 19.82
CA SER A 8 11.72 -22.63 18.57
C SER A 8 11.09 -21.90 17.38
N ALA A 9 9.77 -21.99 17.21
CA ALA A 9 9.07 -21.31 16.13
C ALA A 9 9.18 -19.77 16.22
N LEU A 10 9.29 -19.22 17.42
CA LEU A 10 9.60 -17.81 17.65
C LEU A 10 11.03 -17.46 17.24
N MET A 11 12.01 -18.32 17.55
CA MET A 11 13.42 -18.12 17.17
C MET A 11 13.63 -18.16 15.66
N ASP A 12 12.93 -19.06 14.97
CA ASP A 12 12.97 -19.19 13.51
C ASP A 12 12.11 -18.14 12.78
N GLY A 13 11.32 -17.34 13.52
CA GLY A 13 10.43 -16.31 12.98
C GLY A 13 9.17 -16.86 12.31
N GLU A 14 8.87 -18.16 12.45
CA GLU A 14 7.68 -18.80 11.89
C GLU A 14 6.39 -18.39 12.62
N SER A 15 6.49 -18.05 13.91
CA SER A 15 5.35 -17.57 14.70
C SER A 15 5.77 -16.47 15.68
N VAL A 16 5.10 -15.31 15.62
CA VAL A 16 5.34 -14.19 16.55
C VAL A 16 4.08 -13.96 17.37
N ASP A 17 4.09 -14.41 18.62
CA ASP A 17 3.02 -14.20 19.59
C ASP A 17 3.52 -13.30 20.73
N LEU A 18 2.87 -12.15 20.92
CA LEU A 18 3.19 -11.21 22.00
C LEU A 18 3.01 -11.83 23.39
N GLY A 19 2.07 -12.77 23.52
CA GLY A 19 1.86 -13.52 24.76
C GLY A 19 3.09 -14.36 25.11
N LEU A 20 3.63 -15.10 24.14
CA LEU A 20 4.82 -15.90 24.31
C LEU A 20 6.06 -15.06 24.62
N ILE A 21 6.20 -13.89 23.98
CA ILE A 21 7.32 -12.96 24.29
C ILE A 21 7.26 -12.52 25.75
N SER A 22 6.07 -12.16 26.26
CA SER A 22 5.92 -11.79 27.67
C SER A 22 6.17 -12.98 28.62
N GLU A 23 5.87 -14.20 28.19
CA GLU A 23 6.15 -15.41 28.97
C GLU A 23 7.66 -15.67 29.04
N VAL A 24 8.37 -15.56 27.92
CA VAL A 24 9.84 -15.63 27.86
C VAL A 24 10.49 -14.53 28.69
N GLU A 25 9.92 -13.33 28.72
CA GLU A 25 10.45 -12.23 29.54
C GLU A 25 10.34 -12.51 31.05
N ASN A 26 9.26 -13.14 31.50
CA ASN A 26 8.98 -13.29 32.94
C ASN A 26 9.40 -14.66 33.53
N GLU A 27 9.52 -15.71 32.71
CA GLU A 27 9.79 -17.07 33.16
C GLU A 27 11.25 -17.50 32.94
N LYS A 28 11.94 -17.87 34.02
CA LYS A 28 13.36 -18.27 33.97
C LYS A 28 13.65 -19.51 33.11
N ASP A 29 12.77 -20.51 33.11
CA ASP A 29 12.96 -21.74 32.29
C ASP A 29 12.84 -21.43 30.79
N ALA A 30 11.94 -20.51 30.44
CA ALA A 30 11.76 -20.02 29.07
C ALA A 30 12.97 -19.19 28.61
N GLN A 31 13.48 -18.28 29.46
CA GLN A 31 14.72 -17.53 29.19
C GLN A 31 15.92 -18.46 28.96
N GLN A 32 16.10 -19.47 29.81
CA GLN A 32 17.17 -20.45 29.65
C GLN A 32 17.02 -21.26 28.37
N THR A 33 15.80 -21.66 28.03
CA THR A 33 15.53 -22.39 26.77
C THR A 33 15.88 -21.52 25.57
N TRP A 34 15.47 -20.24 25.56
CA TRP A 34 15.80 -19.26 24.53
C TRP A 34 17.32 -19.09 24.36
N GLN A 35 18.05 -18.90 25.47
CA GLN A 35 19.51 -18.79 25.47
C GLN A 35 20.18 -20.05 24.92
N ASN A 36 19.74 -21.23 25.37
CA ASN A 36 20.33 -22.50 24.94
C ASN A 36 20.13 -22.75 23.44
N TYR A 37 18.97 -22.38 22.88
CA TYR A 37 18.69 -22.55 21.46
C TYR A 37 19.56 -21.65 20.59
N HIS A 38 19.76 -20.39 20.98
CA HIS A 38 20.72 -19.52 20.29
C HIS A 38 22.15 -20.05 20.41
N LEU A 39 22.58 -20.48 21.60
CA LEU A 39 23.91 -21.05 21.80
C LEU A 39 24.15 -22.29 20.91
N ILE A 40 23.16 -23.19 20.82
CA ILE A 40 23.25 -24.36 19.94
C ILE A 40 23.39 -23.93 18.48
N GLY A 41 22.60 -22.94 18.04
CA GLY A 41 22.68 -22.39 16.68
C GLY A 41 24.04 -21.76 16.37
N ASP A 42 24.61 -21.02 17.31
CA ASP A 42 25.92 -20.40 17.18
C ASP A 42 27.03 -21.45 17.09
N VAL A 43 26.96 -22.49 17.92
CA VAL A 43 27.88 -23.65 17.84
C VAL A 43 27.77 -24.37 16.50
N MET A 44 26.56 -24.57 15.98
CA MET A 44 26.34 -25.22 14.69
C MET A 44 26.86 -24.39 13.51
N ARG A 45 26.83 -23.05 13.61
CA ARG A 45 27.39 -22.14 12.59
C ARG A 45 28.90 -21.97 12.68
N GLY A 46 29.51 -22.39 13.79
CA GLY A 46 30.93 -22.18 14.07
C GLY A 46 31.24 -20.84 14.74
N ASP A 47 30.21 -20.09 15.15
CA ASP A 47 30.29 -18.81 15.86
C ASP A 47 30.24 -18.99 17.39
N ALA A 48 30.74 -20.14 17.87
CA ALA A 48 30.69 -20.46 19.29
C ALA A 48 31.50 -19.44 20.11
N PRO A 49 30.96 -18.93 21.23
CA PRO A 49 31.72 -18.05 22.09
C PRO A 49 32.91 -18.78 22.70
N ASP A 50 34.08 -18.12 22.74
CA ASP A 50 35.31 -18.67 23.36
C ASP A 50 35.11 -19.05 24.84
N ASN A 51 34.18 -18.37 25.53
CA ASN A 51 33.81 -18.65 26.90
C ASN A 51 32.28 -18.83 27.03
N PRO A 52 31.78 -20.01 27.42
CA PRO A 52 30.34 -20.28 27.51
C PRO A 52 29.65 -19.54 28.68
N ASN A 53 30.42 -19.04 29.65
CA ASN A 53 29.90 -18.31 30.81
C ASN A 53 29.85 -16.78 30.60
N TRP A 54 30.02 -16.30 29.37
CA TRP A 54 29.95 -14.86 29.11
C TRP A 54 28.49 -14.41 29.08
N ASP A 55 28.03 -13.78 30.16
CA ASP A 55 26.72 -13.14 30.23
C ASP A 55 26.78 -11.69 29.71
N ILE A 56 26.66 -11.52 28.39
CA ILE A 56 26.58 -10.20 27.74
C ILE A 56 25.23 -9.57 28.05
N ALA A 57 24.16 -10.37 27.94
CA ALA A 57 22.79 -9.91 28.03
C ALA A 57 22.52 -9.20 29.35
N SER A 58 22.92 -9.78 30.49
CA SER A 58 22.72 -9.15 31.80
C SER A 58 23.52 -7.86 31.96
N ARG A 59 24.73 -7.80 31.41
CA ARG A 59 25.57 -6.58 31.48
C ARG A 59 24.97 -5.44 30.66
N VAL A 60 24.44 -5.76 29.49
CA VAL A 60 23.77 -4.80 28.61
C VAL A 60 22.45 -4.34 29.24
N ALA A 61 21.65 -5.26 29.80
CA ALA A 61 20.43 -4.92 30.54
C ALA A 61 20.71 -3.97 31.72
N LEU A 62 21.75 -4.24 32.50
CA LEU A 62 22.18 -3.36 33.59
C LEU A 62 22.63 -1.98 33.09
N ALA A 63 23.35 -1.92 31.97
CA ALA A 63 23.77 -0.66 31.38
C ALA A 63 22.56 0.15 30.86
N LEU A 64 21.59 -0.51 30.21
CA LEU A 64 20.35 0.10 29.74
C LEU A 64 19.49 0.65 30.89
N GLU A 65 19.47 0.00 32.06
CA GLU A 65 18.78 0.50 33.25
C GLU A 65 19.42 1.79 33.80
N ASP A 66 20.73 1.96 33.64
CA ASP A 66 21.48 3.15 34.07
C ASP A 66 21.45 4.29 33.02
N GLU A 67 20.91 4.02 31.82
CA GLU A 67 20.76 5.04 30.80
C GLU A 67 19.65 6.05 31.18
N PRO A 68 19.92 7.37 31.12
CA PRO A 68 18.90 8.36 31.36
C PRO A 68 17.81 8.21 30.29
N THR A 69 16.55 8.08 30.73
CA THR A 69 15.39 8.03 29.84
C THR A 69 15.30 9.35 29.07
N HIS A 70 15.80 9.34 27.85
CA HIS A 70 15.60 10.44 26.92
C HIS A 70 14.12 10.38 26.51
N SER A 71 13.26 10.99 27.32
CA SER A 71 11.91 11.33 26.90
C SER A 71 12.08 12.30 25.74
N ASN A 72 12.10 11.75 24.53
CA ASN A 72 12.00 12.50 23.31
C ASN A 72 10.56 13.07 23.32
N LYS A 73 10.35 14.10 24.14
CA LYS A 73 9.34 15.11 23.90
C LYS A 73 9.79 15.74 22.59
N VAL A 74 9.42 15.09 21.50
CA VAL A 74 9.26 15.72 20.21
C VAL A 74 8.24 16.82 20.48
N GLN A 75 8.72 18.00 20.89
CA GLN A 75 7.94 19.21 20.85
C GLN A 75 7.65 19.34 19.36
N PRO A 76 6.39 19.15 18.91
CA PRO A 76 6.07 19.42 17.53
C PRO A 76 6.46 20.87 17.34
N MET A 77 7.41 21.13 16.45
CA MET A 77 7.72 22.49 16.05
C MET A 77 6.49 22.97 15.28
N LEU A 78 5.50 23.44 16.04
CA LEU A 78 4.32 24.15 15.55
C LEU A 78 4.85 25.52 15.16
N GLU A 79 5.49 25.56 13.99
CA GLU A 79 5.73 26.81 13.29
C GLU A 79 4.34 27.43 13.09
N GLU A 80 4.10 28.58 13.72
CA GLU A 80 2.83 29.28 13.65
C GLU A 80 2.54 29.59 12.18
N GLN A 81 1.73 28.74 11.54
CA GLN A 81 1.20 29.05 10.23
C GLN A 81 0.44 30.37 10.37
N PRO A 82 0.77 31.41 9.58
CA PRO A 82 -0.03 32.62 9.59
C PRO A 82 -1.45 32.23 9.19
N ALA A 83 -2.38 32.38 10.13
CA ALA A 83 -3.80 32.15 9.87
C ALA A 83 -4.17 32.94 8.60
N PRO A 84 -4.78 32.29 7.59
CA PRO A 84 -5.12 32.99 6.36
C PRO A 84 -6.11 34.09 6.73
N THR A 85 -5.63 35.34 6.78
CA THR A 85 -6.48 36.51 6.93
C THR A 85 -7.47 36.43 5.78
N THR A 86 -8.73 36.21 6.12
CA THR A 86 -9.85 36.02 5.21
C THR A 86 -10.13 37.32 4.46
N ALA A 87 -9.31 37.64 3.47
CA ALA A 87 -9.66 38.58 2.43
C ALA A 87 -10.67 37.94 1.47
N LYS A 88 -11.80 37.47 2.00
CA LYS A 88 -12.99 37.21 1.19
C LYS A 88 -13.60 38.57 0.89
N LYS A 89 -13.07 39.27 -0.12
CA LYS A 89 -13.84 40.32 -0.81
C LYS A 89 -14.98 39.59 -1.52
N GLY A 90 -16.10 39.42 -0.80
CA GLY A 90 -17.30 38.81 -1.35
C GLY A 90 -17.76 39.63 -2.55
N LEU A 91 -17.77 39.01 -3.73
CA LEU A 91 -18.51 39.56 -4.86
C LEU A 91 -19.99 39.59 -4.44
N PRO A 92 -20.73 40.67 -4.76
CA PRO A 92 -22.10 40.80 -4.32
C PRO A 92 -22.94 39.67 -4.93
N GLN A 93 -23.83 39.07 -4.11
CA GLN A 93 -24.60 37.86 -4.43
C GLN A 93 -25.44 37.98 -5.72
N TRP A 94 -25.74 39.19 -6.20
CA TRP A 94 -26.41 39.38 -7.48
C TRP A 94 -25.54 38.94 -8.68
N LEU A 95 -24.21 38.99 -8.55
CA LEU A 95 -23.29 38.64 -9.64
C LEU A 95 -23.18 37.12 -9.87
N THR A 96 -23.39 36.30 -8.83
CA THR A 96 -23.36 34.83 -8.94
C THR A 96 -24.53 34.30 -9.77
N GLN A 97 -25.68 35.00 -9.77
CA GLN A 97 -26.84 34.67 -10.60
C GLN A 97 -26.56 34.92 -12.10
N PHE A 98 -25.82 35.98 -12.45
CA PHE A 98 -25.38 36.23 -13.82
C PHE A 98 -24.38 35.19 -14.33
N GLY A 99 -23.54 34.64 -13.44
CA GLY A 99 -22.58 33.59 -13.80
C GLY A 99 -23.26 32.32 -14.33
N GLN A 100 -24.37 31.89 -13.73
CA GLN A 100 -25.11 30.70 -14.19
C GLN A 100 -25.77 30.92 -15.55
N VAL A 101 -26.37 32.08 -15.77
CA VAL A 101 -26.98 32.44 -17.07
C VAL A 101 -25.91 32.57 -18.15
N ALA A 102 -24.75 33.15 -17.83
CA ALA A 102 -23.64 33.32 -18.77
C ALA A 102 -23.09 31.96 -19.25
N VAL A 103 -22.89 30.99 -18.34
CA VAL A 103 -22.41 29.65 -18.72
C VAL A 103 -23.41 28.95 -19.64
N ALA A 104 -24.70 28.97 -19.30
CA ALA A 104 -25.74 28.37 -20.13
C ALA A 104 -25.82 29.02 -21.53
N ALA A 105 -25.80 30.36 -21.59
CA ALA A 105 -25.82 31.10 -22.84
C ALA A 105 -24.59 30.82 -23.72
N CYS A 106 -23.39 30.75 -23.13
CA CYS A 106 -22.15 30.43 -23.84
C CYS A 106 -22.17 29.01 -24.43
N VAL A 107 -22.64 28.01 -23.67
CA VAL A 107 -22.75 26.62 -24.15
C VAL A 107 -23.79 26.54 -25.26
N SER A 108 -24.97 27.15 -25.10
CA SER A 108 -25.99 27.17 -26.15
C SER A 108 -25.52 27.90 -27.41
N PHE A 109 -24.83 29.03 -27.27
CA PHE A 109 -24.25 29.77 -28.41
C PHE A 109 -23.17 28.95 -29.13
N ALA A 110 -22.28 28.28 -28.39
CA ALA A 110 -21.26 27.40 -28.96
C ALA A 110 -21.88 26.19 -29.69
N VAL A 111 -22.96 25.61 -29.17
CA VAL A 111 -23.69 24.53 -29.83
C VAL A 111 -24.38 25.02 -31.11
N ILE A 112 -25.07 26.16 -31.06
CA ILE A 112 -25.78 26.72 -32.22
C ILE A 112 -24.80 27.09 -33.34
N LEU A 113 -23.67 27.72 -33.02
CA LEU A 113 -22.63 28.03 -34.01
C LEU A 113 -21.83 26.79 -34.45
N GLY A 114 -21.60 25.83 -33.54
CA GLY A 114 -20.83 24.63 -33.80
C GLY A 114 -21.56 23.60 -34.67
N VAL A 115 -22.88 23.48 -34.55
CA VAL A 115 -23.65 22.44 -35.25
C VAL A 115 -23.69 22.64 -36.77
N GLN A 116 -23.51 23.87 -37.25
CA GLN A 116 -23.46 24.15 -38.68
C GLN A 116 -22.08 23.90 -39.31
N GLN A 117 -21.01 23.91 -38.51
CA GLN A 117 -19.64 23.75 -39.02
C GLN A 117 -19.13 22.30 -39.01
N TYR A 118 -19.87 21.37 -38.37
CA TYR A 118 -19.47 19.95 -38.29
C TYR A 118 -20.41 18.95 -38.99
N GLY A 119 -21.43 19.39 -39.74
CA GLY A 119 -22.35 18.43 -40.35
C GLY A 119 -23.27 18.98 -41.41
N GLY A 120 -22.77 19.19 -42.62
CA GLY A 120 -23.64 19.19 -43.81
C GLY A 120 -24.04 17.75 -44.16
N SER A 121 -25.36 17.53 -44.35
CA SER A 121 -26.10 16.35 -44.89
C SER A 121 -26.89 15.56 -43.81
N VAL A 122 -28.19 15.82 -43.63
CA VAL A 122 -29.36 15.21 -44.33
C VAL A 122 -29.50 13.71 -44.08
N ASP A 123 -30.35 13.28 -43.14
CA ASP A 123 -31.72 12.77 -43.39
C ASP A 123 -32.38 12.34 -42.05
N GLY A 124 -33.70 12.46 -41.94
CA GLY A 124 -34.42 12.45 -40.66
C GLY A 124 -34.43 11.13 -39.86
N GLN A 125 -33.74 11.10 -38.71
CA GLN A 125 -34.10 10.25 -37.55
C GLN A 125 -33.64 10.89 -36.22
N PRO A 126 -34.44 10.80 -35.13
CA PRO A 126 -34.02 11.27 -33.82
C PRO A 126 -33.18 10.20 -33.11
N SER A 127 -31.86 10.34 -33.08
CA SER A 127 -31.02 9.50 -32.21
C SER A 127 -31.00 10.06 -30.79
N GLN A 128 -31.47 9.19 -29.89
CA GLN A 128 -31.79 9.45 -28.50
C GLN A 128 -30.54 9.64 -27.64
N VAL A 129 -30.69 10.50 -26.64
CA VAL A 129 -29.75 10.78 -25.57
C VAL A 129 -29.52 9.48 -24.77
N ALA A 130 -28.33 8.89 -24.86
CA ALA A 130 -27.96 7.77 -24.00
C ALA A 130 -27.37 8.30 -22.69
N GLU A 131 -28.09 8.10 -21.59
CA GLU A 131 -27.64 8.36 -20.23
C GLU A 131 -26.35 7.58 -19.91
N THR A 132 -25.29 8.30 -19.56
CA THR A 132 -24.10 7.72 -18.93
C THR A 132 -23.93 8.37 -17.56
N LEU A 133 -24.37 7.65 -16.52
CA LEU A 133 -24.23 8.04 -15.13
C LEU A 133 -22.75 7.96 -14.71
N PRO A 134 -22.20 8.96 -14.01
CA PRO A 134 -20.78 8.99 -13.62
C PRO A 134 -20.48 7.96 -12.52
N VAL A 135 -19.40 7.19 -12.70
CA VAL A 135 -18.92 6.20 -11.73
C VAL A 135 -18.20 6.89 -10.57
N LEU A 136 -18.66 6.64 -9.34
CA LEU A 136 -18.00 7.04 -8.10
C LEU A 136 -16.70 6.25 -7.93
N GLN A 137 -15.56 6.94 -7.91
CA GLN A 137 -14.26 6.38 -7.51
C GLN A 137 -14.07 6.54 -5.99
N THR A 138 -14.09 5.43 -5.26
CA THR A 138 -13.76 5.43 -3.83
C THR A 138 -12.28 5.11 -3.65
N ILE A 139 -11.51 6.08 -3.16
CA ILE A 139 -10.14 5.91 -2.70
C ILE A 139 -10.21 5.21 -1.32
N PRO A 140 -9.62 4.03 -1.12
CA PRO A 140 -9.63 3.36 0.17
C PRO A 140 -8.53 3.97 1.06
N MET A 141 -8.92 4.54 2.19
CA MET A 141 -7.97 4.91 3.24
C MET A 141 -7.90 3.75 4.25
N ALA A 142 -6.72 3.11 4.28
CA ALA A 142 -6.24 2.13 5.27
C ALA A 142 -6.99 0.78 5.36
N GLY A 143 -6.29 -0.30 4.98
CA GLY A 143 -6.68 -1.68 5.28
C GLY A 143 -6.29 -2.64 4.17
N SER A 144 -5.31 -3.51 4.45
CA SER A 144 -4.92 -4.63 3.58
C SER A 144 -6.13 -5.51 3.30
N VAL A 145 -6.50 -5.64 2.03
CA VAL A 145 -7.29 -6.77 1.58
C VAL A 145 -6.83 -7.14 0.17
N GLU A 146 -6.55 -8.42 0.00
CA GLU A 146 -6.18 -9.04 -1.26
C GLU A 146 -7.10 -8.57 -2.40
N PRO A 147 -6.56 -8.32 -3.60
CA PRO A 147 -7.38 -8.03 -4.76
C PRO A 147 -8.18 -9.27 -5.13
N VAL A 148 -9.37 -9.42 -4.53
CA VAL A 148 -10.39 -10.31 -5.07
C VAL A 148 -10.81 -9.67 -6.38
N SER A 149 -10.24 -10.20 -7.46
CA SER A 149 -10.59 -9.87 -8.83
C SER A 149 -12.05 -10.26 -9.05
N LEU A 150 -12.97 -9.38 -8.68
CA LEU A 150 -14.34 -9.40 -9.18
C LEU A 150 -14.26 -8.99 -10.66
N THR A 151 -13.78 -9.92 -11.49
CA THR A 151 -14.01 -9.86 -12.91
C THR A 151 -15.52 -9.90 -13.10
N ARG A 152 -16.08 -8.76 -13.51
CA ARG A 152 -17.43 -8.61 -14.09
C ARG A 152 -17.58 -9.41 -15.41
N ASP A 153 -16.83 -10.50 -15.57
CA ASP A 153 -16.99 -11.47 -16.64
C ASP A 153 -17.99 -12.57 -16.23
N SER A 154 -18.10 -12.88 -14.92
CA SER A 154 -19.06 -13.90 -14.43
C SER A 154 -20.53 -13.49 -14.58
N MET A 155 -20.81 -12.18 -14.62
CA MET A 155 -22.15 -11.62 -14.87
C MET A 155 -22.46 -11.40 -16.35
N ARG A 156 -21.44 -11.36 -17.24
CA ARG A 156 -21.63 -11.24 -18.70
C ARG A 156 -21.74 -12.60 -19.40
N ALA A 157 -21.14 -13.64 -18.83
CA ALA A 157 -21.21 -15.01 -19.35
C ALA A 157 -22.63 -15.63 -19.30
N LYS A 158 -23.57 -15.07 -18.54
CA LYS A 158 -24.94 -15.59 -18.43
C LYS A 158 -25.96 -14.92 -19.36
N THR A 159 -25.61 -13.85 -20.08
CA THR A 159 -26.58 -13.13 -20.92
C THR A 159 -26.36 -13.31 -22.42
N ASP A 160 -25.15 -13.66 -22.88
CA ASP A 160 -24.89 -13.87 -24.32
C ASP A 160 -23.97 -15.07 -24.58
N ALA A 161 -24.49 -16.29 -24.45
CA ALA A 161 -23.76 -17.53 -24.72
C ALA A 161 -23.53 -17.82 -26.23
N ASN A 162 -23.66 -16.82 -27.11
CA ASN A 162 -23.52 -17.04 -28.55
C ASN A 162 -22.98 -15.80 -29.29
N LYS A 163 -21.74 -15.38 -28.95
CA LYS A 163 -20.77 -14.66 -29.80
C LYS A 163 -19.57 -14.31 -28.92
N VAL A 164 -18.59 -15.20 -28.84
CA VAL A 164 -17.24 -14.79 -28.41
C VAL A 164 -16.70 -13.92 -29.53
N SER A 165 -16.66 -12.60 -29.30
CA SER A 165 -16.10 -11.67 -30.28
C SER A 165 -14.58 -11.90 -30.31
N PRO A 166 -13.92 -11.94 -31.49
CA PRO A 166 -12.46 -12.14 -31.56
C PRO A 166 -11.66 -11.08 -30.81
N GLN A 167 -12.28 -9.94 -30.49
CA GLN A 167 -11.71 -8.90 -29.63
C GLN A 167 -11.64 -9.31 -28.16
N ASP A 168 -12.57 -10.12 -27.65
CA ASP A 168 -12.54 -10.58 -26.25
C ASP A 168 -11.40 -11.59 -26.03
N GLU A 169 -11.08 -12.42 -27.03
CA GLU A 169 -9.90 -13.30 -27.01
C GLU A 169 -8.59 -12.49 -27.02
N GLN A 170 -8.50 -11.46 -27.86
CA GLN A 170 -7.33 -10.57 -27.89
C GLN A 170 -7.13 -9.83 -26.57
N ILE A 171 -8.20 -9.37 -25.92
CA ILE A 171 -8.15 -8.73 -24.61
C ILE A 171 -7.72 -9.73 -23.54
N ALA A 172 -8.19 -10.98 -23.60
CA ALA A 172 -7.76 -12.03 -22.67
C ALA A 172 -6.27 -12.38 -22.85
N GLU A 173 -5.78 -12.47 -24.08
CA GLU A 173 -4.36 -12.67 -24.37
C GLU A 173 -3.51 -11.48 -23.90
N GLN A 174 -3.96 -10.25 -24.14
CA GLN A 174 -3.27 -9.05 -23.69
C GLN A 174 -3.16 -9.03 -22.15
N ARG A 175 -4.22 -9.44 -21.44
CA ARG A 175 -4.22 -9.58 -19.98
C ARG A 175 -3.23 -10.65 -19.51
N ARG A 176 -3.12 -11.78 -20.20
CA ARG A 176 -2.14 -12.83 -19.88
C ARG A 176 -0.70 -12.31 -20.02
N ARG A 177 -0.42 -11.58 -21.11
CA ARG A 177 0.91 -10.98 -21.34
C ARG A 177 1.25 -9.92 -20.28
N ILE A 178 0.28 -9.10 -19.90
CA ILE A 178 0.49 -8.10 -18.84
C ILE A 178 0.77 -8.79 -17.50
N ASN A 179 0.05 -9.85 -17.17
CA ASN A 179 0.25 -10.58 -15.92
C ASN A 179 1.66 -11.19 -15.82
N THR A 180 2.19 -11.74 -16.91
CA THR A 180 3.57 -12.27 -16.91
C THR A 180 4.62 -11.17 -16.78
N VAL A 181 4.41 -10.02 -17.44
CA VAL A 181 5.34 -8.87 -17.34
C VAL A 181 5.34 -8.28 -15.93
N LEU A 182 4.18 -8.21 -15.28
CA LEU A 182 4.10 -7.73 -13.91
C LEU A 182 4.85 -8.64 -12.93
N GLN A 183 4.73 -9.97 -13.08
CA GLN A 183 5.47 -10.92 -12.25
C GLN A 183 7.00 -10.80 -12.45
N ASP A 184 7.45 -10.63 -13.70
CA ASP A 184 8.87 -10.45 -14.01
C ASP A 184 9.41 -9.12 -13.46
N TYR A 185 8.62 -8.05 -13.55
CA TYR A 185 8.97 -6.74 -12.99
C TYR A 185 9.13 -6.78 -11.47
N GLU A 186 8.24 -7.48 -10.76
CA GLU A 186 8.39 -7.67 -9.31
C GLU A 186 9.66 -8.46 -8.96
N LEU A 187 10.05 -9.44 -9.78
CA LEU A 187 11.31 -10.17 -9.60
C LEU A 187 12.53 -9.26 -9.83
N GLN A 188 12.51 -8.43 -10.88
CA GLN A 188 13.56 -7.44 -11.12
C GLN A 188 13.70 -6.44 -9.98
N LEU A 189 12.59 -5.96 -9.43
CA LEU A 189 12.64 -5.08 -8.26
C LEU A 189 13.27 -5.79 -7.06
N ARG A 190 12.96 -7.07 -6.82
CA ARG A 190 13.59 -7.84 -5.73
C ARG A 190 15.08 -8.05 -5.96
N LEU A 191 15.50 -8.41 -7.18
CA LEU A 191 16.90 -8.60 -7.53
C LEU A 191 17.69 -7.28 -7.43
N ASN A 192 17.15 -6.19 -7.95
CA ASN A 192 17.80 -4.87 -7.88
C ASN A 192 17.83 -4.33 -6.43
N HIS A 193 16.78 -4.60 -5.63
CA HIS A 193 16.81 -4.33 -4.19
C HIS A 193 17.84 -5.19 -3.45
N SER A 194 18.08 -6.44 -3.87
CA SER A 194 19.14 -7.26 -3.29
C SER A 194 20.55 -6.82 -3.68
N GLU A 195 20.76 -6.34 -4.92
CA GLU A 195 22.07 -5.83 -5.35
C GLU A 195 22.43 -4.51 -4.67
N THR A 196 21.45 -3.61 -4.48
CA THR A 196 21.68 -2.36 -3.74
C THR A 196 22.04 -2.60 -2.26
N ASN A 197 21.63 -3.74 -1.70
CA ASN A 197 21.95 -4.12 -0.33
C ASN A 197 23.30 -4.87 -0.21
N SER A 198 23.83 -5.43 -1.30
CA SER A 198 25.16 -6.05 -1.32
C SER A 198 26.32 -5.06 -1.57
N ASP A 199 26.04 -3.90 -2.17
CA ASP A 199 27.08 -2.87 -2.41
C ASP A 199 27.32 -1.95 -1.21
N VAL A 200 26.43 -1.90 -0.21
CA VAL A 200 26.66 -1.12 1.02
C VAL A 200 27.60 -1.84 2.01
N GLU A 201 27.82 -3.15 1.83
CA GLU A 201 28.62 -3.96 2.77
C GLU A 201 30.10 -4.12 2.37
N THR A 202 30.57 -3.48 1.28
CA THR A 202 31.98 -3.58 0.85
C THR A 202 32.81 -2.29 0.96
N GLU A 203 32.25 -1.18 1.46
CA GLU A 203 32.98 0.08 1.66
C GLU A 203 32.95 0.57 3.12
N VAL A 204 33.31 -0.32 4.07
CA VAL A 204 33.88 0.09 5.37
C VAL A 204 35.06 -0.83 5.69
N LYS A 205 36.20 -0.58 5.06
CA LYS A 205 37.53 -0.90 5.61
C LYS A 205 38.61 0.01 5.05
#